data_AF-A0AAE1JZ50-F1
#
_entry.id   AF-A0AAE1JZ50-F1
#
_cell.length_a   1.000
_cell.length_b   1.000
_cell.length_c   1.000
_cell.angle_alpha   90.00
_cell.angle_beta   90.00
_cell.angle_gamma   90.00
#
_symmetry.space_group_name_H-M   'P 1'
#
loop_
_entity.id
_entity.type
_entity.pdbx_description
1 polymer ?
#
loop_
_entity_poly.entity_id
_entity_poly.type
_entity_poly.pdbx_seq_one_letter_code
_entity_poly.pdbx_strand_id
1 'polypeptide(L)'
;MCLLNAYILCKTQVGESQQPSLRQFSLTVVTQLLQKFGQVTAPLPRRHSNTFPDQLKAHAYMEKHFAVPLPPSNARNVGLGHCYICSHTTLHPKRRKNTSYRCHKCRVPLCIVPCLKEFYTDQVLIVTVESVGKMRN
;
A
#
# COMPACT_ATOMS: atom_id res chain seq x y z
N MET A 1 16.55 5.93 31.11
CA MET A 1 17.26 6.71 32.14
C MET A 1 16.31 7.54 33.02
N CYS A 2 15.34 8.30 32.48
CA CYS A 2 14.47 9.18 33.28
C CYS A 2 13.65 8.49 34.39
N LEU A 3 13.06 7.31 34.13
CA LEU A 3 12.27 6.57 35.14
C LEU A 3 13.13 6.07 36.32
N LEU A 4 14.37 5.64 36.05
CA LEU A 4 15.29 5.18 37.09
C LEU A 4 15.72 6.34 37.99
N ASN A 5 16.03 7.50 37.40
CA ASN A 5 16.39 8.69 38.16
C ASN A 5 15.23 9.17 39.05
N ALA A 6 14.00 9.20 38.51
CA ALA A 6 12.81 9.56 39.28
C ALA A 6 12.53 8.55 40.42
N TYR A 7 12.78 7.26 40.20
CA TYR A 7 12.64 6.23 41.23
C TYR A 7 13.66 6.41 42.36
N ILE A 8 14.92 6.72 42.04
CA ILE A 8 15.97 7.00 43.04
C ILE A 8 15.58 8.23 43.87
N LEU A 9 15.11 9.30 43.24
CA LEU A 9 14.62 10.50 43.94
C LEU A 9 13.43 10.18 44.86
N CYS A 10 12.47 9.38 44.37
CA CYS A 10 11.33 8.93 45.17
C CYS A 10 11.78 8.17 46.42
N LYS A 11 12.78 7.28 46.29
CA LYS A 11 13.37 6.55 47.42
C LYS A 11 14.07 7.42 48.44
N THR A 12 14.66 8.54 48.02
CA THR A 12 15.30 9.48 48.95
C THR A 12 14.32 10.35 49.74
N GLN A 13 13.10 10.52 49.23
CA GLN A 13 12.07 11.38 49.82
C GLN A 13 11.05 10.60 50.65
N VAL A 14 10.72 9.38 50.22
CA VAL A 14 9.84 8.48 50.98
C VAL A 14 10.71 7.66 51.91
N GLY A 15 10.57 7.89 53.22
CA GLY A 15 11.24 7.11 54.25
C GLY A 15 11.05 5.59 54.03
N GLU A 16 12.00 4.82 54.56
CA GLU A 16 12.22 3.38 54.31
C GLU A 16 10.96 2.49 54.39
N SER A 17 9.95 2.92 55.16
CA SER A 17 8.72 2.19 55.44
C SER A 17 7.75 2.03 54.27
N GLN A 18 7.90 2.77 53.16
CA GLN A 18 6.99 2.67 52.00
C GLN A 18 7.72 2.76 50.64
N GLN A 19 8.89 2.13 50.50
CA GLN A 19 9.56 2.10 49.20
C GLN A 19 8.85 1.13 48.24
N PRO A 20 8.15 1.61 47.19
CA PRO A 20 7.59 0.72 46.18
C PRO A 20 8.72 0.01 45.42
N SER A 21 8.45 -1.19 44.92
CA SER A 21 9.37 -1.81 43.94
C SER A 21 9.43 -0.96 42.67
N LEU A 22 10.52 -1.04 41.90
CA LEU A 22 10.66 -0.28 40.65
C LEU A 22 9.50 -0.57 39.67
N ARG A 23 9.03 -1.82 39.64
CA ARG A 23 7.88 -2.24 38.83
C ARG A 23 6.58 -1.58 39.31
N GLN A 24 6.36 -1.53 40.62
CA GLN A 24 5.17 -0.89 41.16
C GLN A 24 5.21 0.62 40.92
N PHE A 25 6.37 1.24 41.13
CA PHE A 25 6.60 2.65 40.83
C PHE A 25 6.31 2.97 39.35
N SER A 26 6.85 2.18 38.42
CA SER A 26 6.64 2.43 36.99
C SER A 26 5.18 2.28 36.58
N LEU A 27 4.47 1.28 37.11
CA LEU A 27 3.04 1.11 36.88
C LEU A 27 2.22 2.29 37.44
N THR A 28 2.54 2.77 38.64
CA THR A 28 1.88 3.94 39.23
C THR A 28 2.11 5.19 38.38
N VAL A 29 3.34 5.42 37.91
CA VAL A 29 3.64 6.58 37.06
C VAL A 29 2.89 6.50 35.73
N VAL A 30 2.89 5.34 35.06
CA VAL A 30 2.17 5.15 33.80
C VAL A 30 0.67 5.36 33.98
N THR A 31 0.09 4.79 35.04
CA THR A 31 -1.35 4.95 35.33
C THR A 31 -1.71 6.41 35.62
N GLN A 32 -0.89 7.14 36.39
CA GLN A 32 -1.09 8.57 36.63
C GLN A 32 -1.00 9.40 35.34
N LEU A 33 -0.05 9.09 34.46
CA LEU A 33 0.08 9.77 33.17
C LEU A 33 -1.14 9.51 32.28
N LEU A 34 -1.63 8.27 32.23
CA LEU A 34 -2.81 7.91 31.46
C LEU A 34 -4.10 8.49 32.07
N GLN A 35 -4.20 8.60 33.39
CA GLN A 35 -5.35 9.26 34.02
C GLN A 35 -5.38 10.76 33.71
N LYS A 36 -4.21 11.41 33.73
CA LYS A 36 -4.10 12.86 33.52
C LYS A 36 -4.19 13.27 32.04
N PHE A 37 -3.61 12.46 31.15
CA PHE A 37 -3.44 12.81 29.73
C PHE A 37 -4.04 11.79 28.76
N GLY A 38 -4.45 10.61 29.24
CA GLY A 38 -5.02 9.54 28.42
C GLY A 38 -6.53 9.70 28.16
N GLN A 39 -7.17 10.74 28.70
CA GLN A 39 -8.49 11.12 28.22
C GLN A 39 -8.34 11.60 26.77
N VAL A 40 -8.91 10.82 25.84
CA VAL A 40 -9.05 11.20 24.43
C VAL A 40 -9.99 12.41 24.41
N THR A 41 -9.41 13.60 24.46
CA THR A 41 -10.12 14.89 24.41
C THR A 41 -10.64 15.07 23.00
N ALA A 42 -11.82 14.50 22.75
CA ALA A 42 -12.47 14.39 21.45
C ALA A 42 -11.61 13.66 20.40
N PRO A 43 -12.22 13.12 19.32
CA PRO A 43 -11.46 12.81 18.14
C PRO A 43 -11.02 14.14 17.51
N LEU A 44 -9.93 14.72 18.02
CA LEU A 44 -9.15 15.66 17.22
C LEU A 44 -8.89 14.96 15.89
N PRO A 45 -9.18 15.57 14.73
CA PRO A 45 -8.79 14.99 13.46
C PRO A 45 -7.29 14.80 13.56
N ARG A 46 -6.86 13.54 13.67
CA ARG A 46 -5.44 13.22 13.70
C ARG A 46 -4.89 13.79 12.41
N ARG A 47 -4.21 14.93 12.47
CA ARG A 47 -3.17 15.28 11.51
C ARG A 47 -2.07 14.25 11.71
N HIS A 48 -2.35 13.02 11.28
CA HIS A 48 -1.32 12.17 10.76
C HIS A 48 -0.61 13.05 9.74
N SER A 49 0.65 13.40 10.00
CA SER A 49 1.49 13.75 8.88
C SER A 49 1.36 12.57 7.92
N ASN A 50 0.97 12.83 6.67
CA ASN A 50 0.87 11.78 5.66
C ASN A 50 2.25 11.16 5.35
N THR A 51 3.30 11.55 6.08
CA THR A 51 4.58 10.85 6.18
C THR A 51 4.49 9.65 7.13
N PHE A 52 3.55 8.75 6.88
CA PHE A 52 3.85 7.33 7.09
C PHE A 52 4.53 6.87 5.80
N PRO A 53 5.80 6.42 5.84
CA PRO A 53 6.42 5.85 4.64
C PRO A 53 5.78 4.51 4.23
N ASP A 54 4.89 3.94 5.05
CA ASP A 54 4.60 2.50 5.01
C ASP A 54 3.11 2.13 4.97
N GLN A 55 2.20 3.09 4.80
CA GLN A 55 0.78 2.80 4.63
C GLN A 55 0.25 3.52 3.42
N LEU A 56 0.28 2.83 2.28
CA LEU A 56 -0.93 2.39 1.58
C LEU A 56 -2.15 3.34 1.55
N LYS A 57 -1.97 4.67 1.61
CA LYS A 57 -2.98 5.69 1.28
C LYS A 57 -2.97 5.93 -0.23
N ALA A 58 -3.15 4.83 -0.93
CA ALA A 58 -3.09 4.72 -2.37
C ALA A 58 -4.36 4.04 -2.87
N HIS A 59 -5.50 4.23 -2.20
CA HIS A 59 -6.78 3.77 -2.75
C HIS A 59 -7.05 4.38 -4.14
N ALA A 60 -6.43 5.54 -4.44
CA ALA A 60 -6.39 6.16 -5.77
C ALA A 60 -5.28 5.62 -6.70
N TYR A 61 -4.23 4.98 -6.16
CA TYR A 61 -3.11 4.37 -6.92
C TYR A 61 -3.29 2.86 -7.15
N MET A 62 -4.31 2.24 -6.55
CA MET A 62 -4.44 0.79 -6.41
C MET A 62 -5.83 0.25 -6.77
N GLU A 63 -6.38 0.67 -7.89
CA GLU A 63 -7.04 -0.32 -8.74
C GLU A 63 -5.93 -1.19 -9.33
N LYS A 64 -5.33 -2.07 -8.52
CA LYS A 64 -4.01 -2.66 -8.81
C LYS A 64 -4.03 -3.44 -10.14
N HIS A 65 -3.51 -2.82 -11.19
CA HIS A 65 -3.41 -3.43 -12.51
C HIS A 65 -2.26 -4.43 -12.54
N PHE A 66 -2.54 -5.66 -12.11
CA PHE A 66 -1.56 -6.74 -12.09
C PHE A 66 -1.53 -7.51 -13.42
N ALA A 67 -0.34 -7.90 -13.84
CA ALA A 67 -0.17 -8.89 -14.91
C ALA A 67 -0.55 -10.28 -14.37
N VAL A 68 -1.46 -10.93 -15.07
CA VAL A 68 -1.87 -12.32 -14.82
C VAL A 68 -1.69 -13.14 -16.09
N PRO A 69 -1.42 -14.45 -15.98
CA PRO A 69 -1.32 -15.30 -17.16
C PRO A 69 -2.64 -15.32 -17.96
N LEU A 70 -2.52 -15.43 -19.27
CA LEU A 70 -3.64 -15.68 -20.17
C LEU A 70 -4.16 -17.11 -19.96
N PRO A 71 -5.49 -17.32 -19.99
CA PRO A 71 -6.04 -18.66 -19.89
C PRO A 71 -5.58 -19.51 -21.09
N PRO A 72 -5.30 -20.80 -20.89
CA PRO A 72 -4.99 -21.72 -21.98
C PRO A 72 -6.17 -21.86 -22.95
N SER A 73 -5.89 -22.23 -24.19
CA SER A 73 -6.92 -22.59 -25.18
C SER A 73 -6.93 -24.09 -25.40
N ASN A 74 -8.00 -24.63 -25.98
CA ASN A 74 -8.11 -26.07 -26.29
C ASN A 74 -6.95 -26.61 -27.15
N ALA A 75 -6.26 -25.72 -27.88
CA ALA A 75 -5.12 -26.06 -28.73
C ALA A 75 -3.76 -25.90 -28.03
N ARG A 76 -3.66 -25.18 -26.92
CA ARG A 76 -2.38 -24.86 -26.25
C ARG A 76 -2.53 -24.76 -24.73
N ASN A 77 -1.64 -25.47 -24.04
CA ASN A 77 -1.51 -25.46 -22.57
C ASN A 77 -1.10 -24.09 -21.99
N VAL A 78 -0.68 -23.15 -22.84
CA VAL A 78 -0.34 -21.78 -22.46
C VAL A 78 -1.21 -20.83 -23.27
N GLY A 79 -1.85 -19.87 -22.60
CA GLY A 79 -2.55 -18.79 -23.26
C GLY A 79 -1.55 -17.84 -23.94
N LEU A 80 -1.76 -17.56 -25.23
CA LEU A 80 -0.99 -16.55 -25.97
C LEU A 80 -1.93 -15.53 -26.59
N GLY A 81 -1.56 -14.25 -26.52
CA GLY A 81 -2.23 -13.14 -27.16
C GLY A 81 -1.23 -12.15 -27.74
N HIS A 82 -1.69 -11.24 -28.59
CA HIS A 82 -0.85 -10.17 -29.13
C HIS A 82 -0.81 -8.97 -28.18
N CYS A 83 0.37 -8.43 -27.92
CA CYS A 83 0.50 -7.24 -27.08
C CYS A 83 -0.19 -6.03 -27.75
N TYR A 84 -1.12 -5.40 -27.02
CA TYR A 84 -1.85 -4.24 -27.51
C TYR A 84 -0.92 -3.06 -27.84
N ILE A 85 0.03 -2.73 -26.95
CA ILE A 85 0.96 -1.62 -27.19
C ILE A 85 1.88 -1.90 -28.36
N CYS A 86 2.47 -3.09 -28.46
CA CYS A 86 3.39 -3.37 -29.58
C CYS A 86 2.69 -3.26 -30.95
N SER A 87 1.37 -3.52 -31.00
CA SER A 87 0.57 -3.41 -32.21
C SER A 87 0.04 -1.99 -32.50
N HIS A 88 -0.18 -1.18 -31.47
CA HIS A 88 -0.85 0.14 -31.59
C HIS A 88 0.05 1.34 -31.27
N THR A 89 1.28 1.13 -30.81
CA THR A 89 2.22 2.22 -30.51
C THR A 89 2.62 3.02 -31.76
N THR A 90 2.86 4.31 -31.56
CA THR A 90 3.44 5.25 -32.52
C THR A 90 4.84 5.72 -32.12
N LEU A 91 5.28 5.43 -30.89
CA LEU A 91 6.60 5.84 -30.38
C LEU A 91 7.74 5.02 -30.98
N HIS A 92 7.45 3.76 -31.31
CA HIS A 92 8.43 2.80 -31.79
C HIS A 92 7.87 2.01 -32.98
N PRO A 93 8.73 1.37 -33.79
CA PRO A 93 8.28 0.52 -34.88
C PRO A 93 7.29 -0.53 -34.36
N LYS A 94 6.13 -0.65 -35.04
CA LYS A 94 5.10 -1.62 -34.70
C LYS A 94 5.66 -3.03 -34.78
N ARG A 95 5.37 -3.85 -33.77
CA ARG A 95 5.84 -5.24 -33.67
C ARG A 95 4.68 -6.15 -33.31
N ARG A 96 4.54 -7.26 -34.03
CA ARG A 96 3.61 -8.33 -33.64
C ARG A 96 4.27 -9.21 -32.58
N LYS A 97 4.28 -8.73 -31.34
CA LYS A 97 4.83 -9.47 -30.19
C LYS A 97 3.74 -10.26 -29.48
N ASN A 98 3.97 -11.54 -29.29
CA ASN A 98 3.11 -12.40 -28.47
C ASN A 98 3.45 -12.24 -26.99
N THR A 99 2.43 -12.33 -26.14
CA THR A 99 2.54 -12.31 -24.68
C THR A 99 1.67 -13.41 -24.11
N SER A 100 2.12 -14.01 -23.00
CA SER A 100 1.32 -14.95 -22.19
C SER A 100 0.64 -14.25 -21.02
N TYR A 101 0.70 -12.92 -20.93
CA TYR A 101 0.18 -12.13 -19.83
C TYR A 101 -0.84 -11.10 -20.29
N ARG A 102 -1.82 -10.82 -19.42
CA ARG A 102 -2.80 -9.74 -19.56
C ARG A 102 -2.93 -8.97 -18.27
N CYS A 103 -3.43 -7.74 -18.33
CA CYS A 103 -3.90 -7.09 -17.13
C CYS A 103 -5.11 -7.84 -16.56
N HIS A 104 -5.12 -8.10 -15.25
CA HIS A 104 -6.26 -8.70 -14.57
C HIS A 104 -7.54 -7.88 -14.77
N LYS A 105 -7.44 -6.56 -14.57
CA LYS A 105 -8.57 -5.64 -14.59
C LYS A 105 -9.01 -5.25 -16.01
N CYS A 106 -8.10 -4.76 -16.84
CA CYS A 106 -8.43 -4.35 -18.22
C CYS A 106 -8.67 -5.53 -19.16
N ARG A 107 -8.20 -6.73 -18.78
CA ARG A 107 -8.22 -7.94 -19.63
C ARG A 107 -7.48 -7.79 -20.96
N VAL A 108 -6.63 -6.77 -21.09
CA VAL A 108 -5.84 -6.50 -22.28
C VAL A 108 -4.51 -7.29 -22.23
N PRO A 109 -4.17 -8.05 -23.28
CA PRO A 109 -2.86 -8.71 -23.40
C PRO A 109 -1.74 -7.67 -23.56
N LEU A 110 -0.77 -7.70 -22.66
CA LEU A 110 0.37 -6.77 -22.61
C LEU A 110 1.66 -7.52 -22.29
N CYS A 111 2.80 -7.04 -22.82
CA CYS A 111 4.10 -7.49 -22.34
C CYS A 111 4.32 -6.98 -20.92
N ILE A 112 4.92 -7.80 -20.03
CA ILE A 112 5.20 -7.40 -18.65
C ILE A 112 6.07 -6.14 -18.61
N VAL A 113 7.12 -6.09 -19.43
CA VAL A 113 7.99 -4.93 -19.63
C VAL A 113 8.26 -4.77 -21.12
N PRO A 114 8.27 -3.54 -21.69
CA PRO A 114 7.93 -2.26 -21.08
C PRO A 114 6.43 -1.89 -21.16
N CYS A 115 5.65 -2.64 -21.92
CA CYS A 115 4.29 -2.25 -22.30
C CYS A 115 3.31 -2.09 -21.12
N LEU A 116 3.43 -2.86 -20.04
CA LEU A 116 2.55 -2.67 -18.89
C LEU A 116 2.77 -1.28 -18.26
N LYS A 117 4.01 -0.79 -18.23
CA LYS A 117 4.33 0.55 -17.73
C LYS A 117 3.73 1.60 -18.65
N GLU A 118 4.07 1.55 -19.95
CA GLU A 118 3.58 2.50 -20.97
C GLU A 118 2.04 2.59 -20.99
N PHE A 119 1.33 1.48 -20.78
CA PHE A 119 -0.14 1.44 -20.79
C PHE A 119 -0.77 2.24 -19.64
N TYR A 120 -0.10 2.35 -18.49
CA TYR A 120 -0.65 3.01 -17.29
C TYR A 120 0.00 4.35 -16.97
N THR A 121 1.25 4.59 -17.37
CA THR A 121 1.96 5.83 -17.03
C THR A 121 1.73 6.93 -18.05
N ASP A 122 1.51 6.58 -19.31
CA ASP A 122 1.59 7.55 -20.39
C ASP A 122 0.17 7.81 -20.94
N GLN A 123 -0.54 8.75 -20.30
CA GLN A 123 -1.89 9.20 -20.72
C GLN A 123 -1.93 9.82 -22.14
N VAL A 124 -0.79 9.96 -22.81
CA VAL A 124 -0.67 10.48 -24.18
C VAL A 124 -0.78 9.36 -25.24
N LEU A 125 -0.75 8.07 -24.86
CA LEU A 125 -0.49 6.97 -25.80
C LEU A 125 -1.69 6.24 -26.38
N ILE A 126 -2.92 6.53 -25.96
CA ILE A 126 -4.09 5.83 -26.46
C ILE A 126 -5.10 6.87 -26.91
N VAL A 127 -4.98 7.28 -28.18
CA VAL A 127 -6.06 7.96 -28.88
C VAL A 127 -7.31 7.06 -28.77
N THR A 128 -8.24 7.52 -27.93
CA THR A 128 -9.66 7.17 -27.83
C THR A 128 -10.05 5.74 -28.20
N VAL A 129 -10.42 4.95 -27.19
CA VAL A 129 -11.66 4.16 -27.28
C VAL A 129 -12.31 4.10 -25.91
N GLU A 130 -13.21 5.06 -25.68
CA GLU A 130 -14.46 4.76 -25.00
C GLU A 130 -15.07 3.50 -25.65
N SER A 131 -15.70 2.66 -24.84
CA SER A 131 -16.46 1.44 -25.21
C SER A 131 -15.68 0.13 -25.43
N VAL A 132 -15.31 -0.55 -24.33
CA VAL A 132 -15.48 -2.03 -24.25
C VAL A 132 -16.21 -2.36 -22.95
N GLY A 133 -17.41 -1.81 -22.86
CA GLY A 133 -18.38 -2.03 -21.80
C GLY A 133 -19.72 -2.47 -22.39
N LYS A 134 -19.75 -3.51 -23.23
CA LYS A 134 -20.93 -4.37 -23.48
C LYS A 134 -20.60 -5.43 -24.51
N MET A 135 -20.58 -6.69 -24.08
CA MET A 135 -21.13 -7.84 -24.81
C MET A 135 -21.02 -9.05 -23.87
N ARG A 136 -21.96 -9.10 -22.92
CA ARG A 136 -22.61 -10.36 -22.54
C ARG A 136 -23.80 -10.50 -23.48
N ASN A 137 -23.73 -11.48 -24.37
CA ASN A 137 -24.76 -12.47 -24.68
C ASN A 137 -24.16 -13.47 -25.67
#